data_AF-A0A7W7QVY1-F1
#
_entry.id   AF-A0A7W7QVY1-F1
#
_cell.length_a   1.000
_cell.length_b   1.000
_cell.length_c   1.000
_cell.angle_alpha   90.00
_cell.angle_beta   90.00
_cell.angle_gamma   90.00
#
_symmetry.space_group_name_H-M   'P 1'
#
loop_
_entity.id
_entity.type
_entity.pdbx_description
1 polymer ?
#
loop_
_entity_poly.entity_id
_entity_poly.type
_entity_poly.pdbx_seq_one_letter_code
_entity_poly.pdbx_strand_id
1 'polypeptide(L)' 'MAESSLTRTDGEHEANRALFGTVHEVAVRYAGAEVSQVMAVLRGRLVGVPGMDDHGIRRIAEEISVGRDPSGL' A
#
# COMPACT_ATOMS: atom_id res chain seq x y z
N MET A 1 -15.80 6.57 30.96
CA MET A 1 -14.50 6.42 30.30
C MET A 1 -14.72 5.63 29.00
N ALA A 2 -15.12 6.30 27.91
CA ALA A 2 -15.45 5.65 26.64
C ALA A 2 -15.09 6.55 25.44
N GLU A 3 -14.01 7.32 25.56
CA GLU A 3 -13.61 8.33 24.55
C GLU A 3 -12.32 7.95 23.82
N SER A 4 -11.68 6.83 24.17
CA SER A 4 -10.39 6.42 23.59
C SER A 4 -10.49 5.44 22.40
N SER A 5 -11.68 4.95 22.06
CA SER A 5 -11.85 3.95 20.98
C SER A 5 -12.19 4.56 19.61
N LEU A 6 -12.79 5.76 19.56
CA LEU A 6 -13.17 6.41 18.30
C LEU A 6 -11.96 6.97 17.55
N THR A 7 -11.03 7.60 18.28
CA THR A 7 -9.81 8.19 17.71
C THR A 7 -8.81 7.16 17.17
N ARG A 8 -8.74 5.96 17.75
CA ARG A 8 -7.92 4.86 17.20
C ARG A 8 -8.46 4.38 15.86
N THR A 9 -9.79 4.25 15.76
CA THR A 9 -10.47 3.75 14.56
C THR A 9 -10.34 4.71 13.38
N ASP A 10 -10.48 6.03 13.62
CA ASP A 10 -10.30 7.05 12.58
C ASP A 10 -8.85 7.12 12.05
N GLY A 11 -7.86 6.96 12.93
CA GLY A 11 -6.45 6.94 12.54
C GLY A 11 -6.08 5.71 11.67
N GLU A 12 -6.63 4.54 11.99
CA GLU A 12 -6.46 3.32 11.19
C GLU A 12 -7.15 3.43 9.82
N HIS A 13 -8.32 4.06 9.76
CA HIS A 13 -9.01 4.31 8.49
C HIS A 13 -8.27 5.31 7.59
N GLU A 14 -7.69 6.37 8.16
CA GLU A 14 -6.89 7.35 7.42
C GLU A 14 -5.59 6.71 6.88
N ALA A 15 -4.90 5.92 7.71
CA ALA A 15 -3.70 5.19 7.31
C ALA A 15 -3.98 4.17 6.19
N ASN A 16 -5.11 3.45 6.29
CA ASN A 16 -5.54 2.53 5.25
C ASN A 16 -5.87 3.27 3.94
N ARG A 17 -6.56 4.41 3.99
CA ARG A 17 -6.81 5.24 2.79
C ARG A 17 -5.51 5.69 2.12
N ALA A 18 -4.54 6.15 2.90
CA ALA A 18 -3.24 6.56 2.38
C ALA A 18 -2.48 5.39 1.73
N LEU A 19 -2.54 4.20 2.33
CA LEU A 19 -2.01 2.99 1.76
C LEU A 19 -2.68 2.64 0.43
N PHE A 20 -4.01 2.59 0.40
CA PHE A 20 -4.77 2.27 -0.81
C PHE A 20 -4.47 3.25 -1.96
N GLY A 21 -4.50 4.55 -1.68
CA GLY A 21 -4.19 5.57 -2.70
C GLY A 21 -2.76 5.43 -3.25
N THR A 22 -1.79 5.14 -2.37
CA THR A 22 -0.40 4.92 -2.78
C THR A 22 -0.26 3.70 -3.69
N VAL A 23 -0.88 2.58 -3.30
CA VAL A 23 -0.83 1.33 -4.08
C VAL A 23 -1.50 1.50 -5.43
N HIS A 24 -2.68 2.12 -5.48
CA HIS A 24 -3.40 2.41 -6.72
C HIS A 24 -2.59 3.28 -7.68
N GLU A 25 -1.99 4.37 -7.18
CA GLU A 25 -1.13 5.23 -8.01
C GLU A 25 0.07 4.48 -8.61
N VAL A 26 0.67 3.57 -7.83
CA VAL A 26 1.78 2.75 -8.31
C VAL A 26 1.27 1.73 -9.34
N ALA A 27 0.11 1.12 -9.10
CA ALA A 27 -0.51 0.19 -10.04
C ALA A 27 -0.77 0.85 -11.39
N VAL A 28 -1.41 2.03 -11.41
CA VAL A 28 -1.70 2.78 -12.64
C VAL A 28 -0.45 3.16 -13.43
N ARG A 29 0.65 3.49 -12.74
CA ARG A 29 1.89 3.97 -13.38
C ARG A 29 2.87 2.87 -13.77
N TYR A 30 2.86 1.75 -13.06
CA TYR A 30 3.88 0.69 -13.17
C TYR A 30 3.29 -0.68 -13.51
N ALA A 31 2.01 -0.76 -13.89
CA ALA A 31 1.41 -1.99 -14.43
C ALA A 31 2.28 -2.55 -15.57
N GLY A 32 2.66 -3.83 -15.46
CA GLY A 32 3.52 -4.49 -16.45
C GLY A 32 5.02 -4.22 -16.29
N ALA A 33 5.44 -3.41 -15.32
CA ALA A 33 6.86 -3.18 -15.03
C ALA A 33 7.48 -4.36 -14.27
N GLU A 34 8.82 -4.41 -14.23
CA GLU A 34 9.57 -5.43 -13.48
C GLU A 34 9.29 -5.36 -11.98
N VAL A 35 9.12 -6.52 -11.32
CA VAL A 35 8.86 -6.62 -9.87
C VAL A 35 9.88 -5.82 -9.06
N SER A 36 11.17 -5.91 -9.41
CA SER A 36 12.25 -5.18 -8.71
C SER A 36 12.08 -3.65 -8.80
N GLN A 37 11.58 -3.16 -9.93
CA GLN A 37 11.30 -1.73 -10.14
C GLN A 37 10.10 -1.29 -9.30
N VAL A 38 9.01 -2.06 -9.31
CA VAL A 38 7.82 -1.78 -8.51
C VAL A 38 8.14 -1.82 -7.02
N MET A 39 8.92 -2.80 -6.56
CA MET A 39 9.37 -2.91 -5.17
C MET A 39 10.19 -1.70 -4.73
N ALA A 40 11.11 -1.19 -5.56
CA ALA A 40 11.90 -0.02 -5.22
C ALA A 40 11.01 1.22 -4.99
N VAL A 41 9.99 1.39 -5.84
CA VAL A 41 9.02 2.49 -5.71
C VAL A 41 8.16 2.33 -4.45
N LEU A 42 7.62 1.13 -4.21
CA LEU A 42 6.78 0.84 -3.04
C LEU A 42 7.56 1.02 -1.74
N ARG A 43 8.80 0.53 -1.64
CA ARG A 43 9.65 0.74 -0.45
C ARG A 43 9.89 2.22 -0.17
N GLY A 44 10.08 3.04 -1.21
CA GLY A 44 10.25 4.48 -1.06
C GLY A 44 8.98 5.21 -0.60
N ARG A 45 7.80 4.75 -1.03
CA ARG A 45 6.52 5.41 -0.75
C ARG A 45 5.80 4.91 0.50
N LEU A 46 6.00 3.64 0.86
CA LEU A 46 5.36 3.01 2.01
C LEU A 46 6.25 3.00 3.26
N VAL A 47 7.35 3.76 3.25
CA VAL A 47 8.24 3.87 4.40
C VAL A 47 7.45 4.47 5.57
N GLY A 48 7.34 3.72 6.66
CA GLY A 48 6.60 4.14 7.85
C GLY A 48 5.11 3.82 7.87
N VAL A 49 4.56 3.07 6.89
CA VAL A 49 3.20 2.52 7.00
C VAL A 49 3.21 1.38 8.04
N PRO A 50 2.47 1.50 9.16
CA PRO A 50 2.42 0.46 10.18
C PRO A 50 1.82 -0.83 9.62
N GLY A 51 2.45 -1.98 9.88
CA GLY A 51 1.97 -3.28 9.42
C GLY A 51 2.33 -3.63 7.97
N MET A 52 3.08 -2.78 7.27
CA MET A 52 3.65 -3.09 5.96
C MET A 52 5.04 -3.71 6.11
N ASP A 53 5.17 -5.00 5.83
CA ASP A 53 6.45 -5.72 5.82
C ASP A 53 6.98 -5.91 4.39
N ASP A 54 8.24 -6.34 4.28
CA ASP A 54 8.89 -6.54 2.97
C ASP A 54 8.19 -7.63 2.14
N HIS A 55 7.59 -8.62 2.83
CA HIS A 55 6.79 -9.66 2.20
C HIS A 55 5.50 -9.10 1.56
N GLY A 56 4.79 -8.22 2.27
CA GLY A 56 3.61 -7.51 1.80
C GLY A 56 3.95 -6.59 0.61
N ILE A 57 5.05 -5.85 0.71
CA ILE A 57 5.54 -5.00 -0.40
C ILE A 57 5.82 -5.84 -1.64
N ARG A 58 6.50 -6.99 -1.48
CA ARG A 58 6.80 -7.90 -2.58
C ARG A 58 5.52 -8.43 -3.23
N ARG A 59 4.53 -8.85 -2.44
CA ARG A 59 3.25 -9.35 -2.95
C ARG A 59 2.51 -8.29 -3.79
N ILE A 60 2.48 -7.05 -3.30
CA ILE A 60 1.88 -5.93 -4.03
C ILE A 60 2.65 -5.68 -5.35
N ALA A 61 3.97 -5.74 -5.31
CA ALA A 61 4.81 -5.56 -6.49
C ALA A 61 4.58 -6.65 -7.55
N GLU A 62 4.41 -7.91 -7.14
CA GLU A 62 4.10 -9.03 -8.03
C GLU A 62 2.75 -8.84 -8.73
N GLU A 63 1.70 -8.47 -8.00
CA GLU A 63 0.38 -8.21 -8.59
C GLU A 63 0.41 -7.03 -9.58
N ILE A 64 1.08 -5.93 -9.22
CA ILE A 64 1.23 -4.77 -10.13
C ILE A 64 2.06 -5.14 -11.36
N SER A 65 3.12 -5.93 -11.19
CA SER A 65 3.96 -6.38 -12.29
C SER A 65 3.17 -7.20 -13.31
N VAL A 66 2.20 -8.01 -12.89
CA VAL A 66 1.28 -8.72 -13.79
C VAL A 66 0.11 -7.87 -14.31
N GLY A 67 0.11 -6.57 -14.02
CA GLY A 67 -0.89 -5.61 -14.49
C GLY A 67 -2.19 -5.59 -13.69
N ARG A 68 -2.18 -6.13 -12.46
CA ARG A 68 -3.33 -6.08 -11.55
C ARG A 68 -3.23 -4.90 -10.61
N ASP A 69 -4.39 -4.41 -10.17
CA ASP A 69 -4.47 -3.43 -9.11
C ASP A 69 -4.79 -4.12 -7.76
N PRO A 70 -3.81 -4.26 -6.86
CA PRO A 70 -4.03 -4.86 -5.56
C PRO A 70 -4.71 -3.92 -4.56
N SER A 71 -5.03 -2.67 -4.93
CA SER A 71 -5.76 -1.76 -4.03
C SER A 71 -7.22 -2.16 -3.80
N GLY A 72 -7.79 -3.00 -4.68
CA GLY A 72 -9.17 -3.50 -4.57
C GLY A 72 -10.26 -2.44 -4.75
N LEU A 73 -9.94 -1.35 -5.47
CA LEU A 73 -10.89 -0.30 -5.86
C LEU A 73 -11.79 -0.74 -7.02
#